data_AF-A0A150XFP8-F1
#
_entry.id   AF-A0A150XFP8-F1
#
_cell.length_a   1.000
_cell.length_b   1.000
_cell.length_c   1.000
_cell.angle_alpha   90.00
_cell.angle_beta   90.00
_cell.angle_gamma   90.00
#
_symmetry.space_group_name_H-M   'P 1'
#
loop_
_entity.id
_entity.type
_entity.pdbx_description
1 polymer ?
#
loop_
_entity_poly.entity_id
_entity_poly.type
_entity_poly.pdbx_seq_one_letter_code
_entity_poly.pdbx_strand_id
1 'polypeptide(L)'
;MARIDLSDPYERYLKSQVDAGLFRSITAAVEHAILNQMKEEEKLRLSGIQAALAKGEEDIANGRTFSYSPGLISEISKKGKEAALSGKSVKREVKG
;
A
#
# COMPACT_ATOMS: atom_id res chain seq x y z
N MET A 1 29.99 -4.86 -5.40
CA MET A 1 28.98 -4.92 -4.33
C MET A 1 29.12 -3.69 -3.48
N ALA A 2 28.02 -2.97 -3.22
CA ALA A 2 28.02 -1.88 -2.25
C ALA A 2 28.20 -2.47 -0.84
N ARG A 3 29.00 -1.80 0.00
CA ARG A 3 29.19 -2.20 1.40
C ARG A 3 28.00 -1.67 2.20
N ILE A 4 27.26 -2.58 2.84
CA ILE A 4 26.19 -2.23 3.77
C ILE A 4 26.78 -2.33 5.17
N ASP A 5 26.92 -1.19 5.85
CA ASP A 5 27.33 -1.17 7.25
C ASP A 5 26.08 -1.39 8.11
N LEU A 6 26.09 -2.48 8.87
CA LEU A 6 25.01 -2.87 9.78
C LEU A 6 25.39 -2.46 11.20
N SER A 7 24.46 -1.84 11.93
CA SER A 7 24.64 -1.58 13.35
C SER A 7 24.24 -2.79 14.20
N ASP A 8 24.76 -2.85 15.42
CA ASP A 8 24.16 -3.67 16.48
C ASP A 8 22.73 -3.15 16.78
N PRO A 9 21.74 -4.02 17.04
CA PRO A 9 21.83 -5.47 17.23
C PRO A 9 21.68 -6.31 15.94
N TYR A 10 21.49 -5.69 14.79
CA TYR A 10 21.12 -6.37 13.54
C TYR A 10 22.25 -7.28 13.03
N GLU A 11 23.50 -6.85 13.15
CA GLU A 11 24.65 -7.67 12.74
C GLU A 11 24.72 -8.98 13.55
N ARG A 12 24.53 -8.91 14.88
CA ARG A 12 24.52 -10.10 15.75
C ARG A 12 23.40 -11.06 15.41
N TYR A 13 22.21 -10.53 15.13
CA TYR A 13 21.07 -11.34 14.73
C TYR A 13 21.32 -12.06 13.40
N LEU A 14 21.91 -11.38 12.42
CA LEU A 14 22.23 -12.01 11.13
C LEU A 14 23.35 -13.04 11.26
N LYS A 15 24.33 -12.81 12.15
CA LYS A 15 25.35 -13.82 12.49
C LYS A 15 24.71 -15.06 13.11
N SER A 16 23.81 -14.92 14.09
CA SER A 16 23.18 -16.08 14.72
C SER A 16 22.34 -16.91 13.74
N GLN A 17 21.75 -16.29 12.73
CA GLN A 17 21.04 -16.98 11.65
C GLN A 17 21.98 -17.82 10.76
N VAL A 18 23.20 -17.33 10.52
CA VAL A 18 24.24 -18.06 9.78
C VAL A 18 24.79 -19.21 10.64
N ASP A 19 25.07 -18.93 11.91
CA ASP A 19 25.57 -19.93 12.87
C ASP A 19 24.57 -21.08 13.09
N ALA A 20 23.27 -20.77 13.01
CA ALA A 20 22.19 -21.76 13.04
C ALA A 20 22.03 -22.55 11.73
N GLY A 21 22.82 -22.24 10.68
CA GLY A 21 22.77 -22.91 9.38
C GLY A 21 21.58 -22.51 8.50
N LEU A 22 20.81 -21.47 8.89
CA LEU A 22 19.65 -21.02 8.11
C LEU A 22 20.07 -20.28 6.84
N PHE A 23 21.24 -19.65 6.84
CA PHE A 23 21.81 -18.98 5.68
C PHE A 23 23.30 -19.30 5.54
N ARG A 24 23.75 -19.39 4.28
CA ARG A 24 25.18 -19.60 3.95
C ARG A 24 26.11 -18.44 4.33
N SER A 25 25.55 -17.23 4.48
CA SER A 25 26.30 -16.02 4.81
C SER A 25 25.36 -14.89 5.25
N ILE A 26 25.92 -13.86 5.90
CA ILE A 26 25.19 -12.64 6.30
C ILE A 26 24.59 -11.97 5.08
N THR A 27 25.32 -11.90 3.96
CA THR A 27 24.82 -11.31 2.71
C THR A 27 23.56 -12.02 2.22
N ALA A 28 23.54 -13.35 2.24
CA ALA A 28 22.36 -14.12 1.83
C ALA A 28 21.15 -13.85 2.74
N ALA A 29 21.37 -13.69 4.05
CA ALA A 29 20.33 -13.33 5.00
C ALA A 29 19.79 -11.91 4.74
N VAL A 30 20.65 -10.95 4.41
CA VAL A 30 20.27 -9.56 4.08
C VAL A 30 19.49 -9.51 2.76
N GLU A 31 19.96 -10.17 1.70
CA GLU A 31 19.25 -10.25 0.43
C GLU A 31 17.84 -10.83 0.60
N HIS A 32 17.71 -11.88 1.41
CA HIS A 32 16.42 -12.48 1.73
C HIS A 32 15.51 -11.53 2.52
N ALA A 33 16.06 -10.78 3.49
CA ALA A 33 15.30 -9.79 4.25
C ALA A 33 14.77 -8.66 3.34
N ILE A 34 15.62 -8.13 2.43
CA ILE A 34 15.22 -7.11 1.46
C ILE A 34 14.13 -7.65 0.53
N LEU A 35 14.30 -8.88 0.02
CA LEU A 35 13.29 -9.52 -0.83
C LEU A 35 11.93 -9.63 -0.12
N ASN A 36 11.92 -9.97 1.17
CA ASN A 36 10.67 -10.05 1.94
C ASN A 36 10.05 -8.68 2.16
N GLN A 37 10.85 -7.65 2.43
CA GLN A 37 10.36 -6.27 2.52
C GLN A 37 9.69 -5.83 1.23
N MET A 38 10.32 -6.09 0.08
CA MET A 38 9.75 -5.78 -1.24
C MET A 38 8.43 -6.52 -1.49
N LYS A 39 8.33 -7.79 -1.07
CA LYS A 39 7.09 -8.57 -1.20
C LYS A 39 5.95 -8.03 -0.32
N GLU A 40 6.25 -7.63 0.91
CA GLU A 40 5.23 -7.06 1.81
C GLU A 40 4.76 -5.69 1.32
N GLU A 41 5.66 -4.85 0.83
CA GLU A 41 5.30 -3.57 0.19
C GLU A 41 4.37 -3.79 -1.02
N GLU A 42 4.73 -4.75 -1.88
CA GLU A 42 3.91 -5.09 -3.04
C GLU A 42 2.54 -5.65 -2.64
N LYS A 43 2.50 -6.50 -1.61
CA LYS A 43 1.25 -7.04 -1.07
C LYS A 43 0.34 -5.95 -0.52
N LEU A 44 0.89 -4.97 0.21
CA LEU A 44 0.13 -3.82 0.70
C LEU A 44 -0.43 -2.99 -0.46
N ARG A 45 0.40 -2.75 -1.49
CA ARG A 45 -0.03 -2.04 -2.71
C ARG A 45 -1.18 -2.76 -3.41
N LEU A 46 -1.06 -4.08 -3.61
CA LEU A 46 -2.09 -4.90 -4.25
C LEU A 46 -3.36 -4.98 -3.40
N SER A 47 -3.25 -5.05 -2.08
CA SER A 47 -4.40 -5.05 -1.17
C SER A 47 -5.23 -3.77 -1.30
N GLY A 48 -4.60 -2.61 -1.45
CA GLY A 48 -5.29 -1.35 -1.68
C GLY A 48 -6.08 -1.35 -3.00
N ILE A 49 -5.47 -1.89 -4.07
CA ILE A 49 -6.12 -2.02 -5.38
C ILE A 49 -7.31 -2.98 -5.31
N GLN A 50 -7.14 -4.15 -4.68
CA GLN A 50 -8.21 -5.14 -4.50
C GLN A 50 -9.39 -4.57 -3.71
N ALA A 51 -9.13 -3.80 -2.64
CA ALA A 51 -10.17 -3.13 -1.88
C ALA A 51 -10.96 -2.11 -2.73
N ALA A 52 -10.25 -1.33 -3.57
CA ALA A 52 -10.89 -0.38 -4.48
C ALA A 52 -11.75 -1.08 -5.55
N LEU A 53 -11.26 -2.20 -6.10
CA LEU A 53 -12.01 -3.01 -7.06
C LEU A 53 -13.26 -3.62 -6.42
N ALA A 54 -13.13 -4.25 -5.25
CA ALA A 54 -14.25 -4.85 -4.53
C ALA A 54 -15.35 -3.82 -4.23
N LYS A 55 -14.97 -2.60 -3.83
CA LYS A 55 -15.92 -1.49 -3.65
C LYS A 55 -16.63 -1.12 -4.95
N GLY A 56 -15.90 -1.05 -6.07
CA GLY A 56 -16.48 -0.78 -7.38
C GLY A 56 -17.46 -1.87 -7.83
N GLU A 57 -17.10 -3.14 -7.63
CA GLU A 57 -17.96 -4.29 -7.92
C GLU A 57 -19.24 -4.27 -7.07
N GLU A 58 -19.12 -3.93 -5.79
CA GLU A 58 -20.26 -3.78 -4.88
C GLU A 58 -21.19 -2.63 -5.32
N ASP A 59 -20.63 -1.50 -5.75
CA ASP A 59 -21.40 -0.37 -6.27
C ASP A 59 -22.12 -0.73 -7.57
N ILE A 60 -21.49 -1.53 -8.46
CA ILE A 60 -22.14 -2.07 -9.67
C ILE A 60 -23.29 -3.00 -9.30
N ALA A 61 -23.05 -3.97 -8.41
CA ALA A 61 -24.05 -4.96 -8.02
C ALA A 61 -25.29 -4.32 -7.37
N ASN A 62 -25.10 -3.23 -6.63
CA ASN A 62 -26.17 -2.49 -5.98
C ASN A 62 -26.80 -1.40 -6.86
N GLY A 63 -26.40 -1.27 -8.13
CA GLY A 63 -26.92 -0.24 -9.03
C GLY A 63 -26.55 1.20 -8.63
N ARG A 64 -25.50 1.39 -7.82
CA ARG A 64 -24.97 2.70 -7.40
C ARG A 64 -24.05 3.30 -8.46
N THR A 65 -24.37 3.11 -9.73
CA THR A 65 -23.59 3.57 -10.88
C THR A 65 -24.32 4.70 -11.60
N PHE A 66 -23.54 5.58 -12.24
CA PHE A 66 -24.06 6.67 -13.07
C PHE A 66 -23.43 6.57 -14.45
N SER A 67 -24.22 6.83 -15.50
CA SER A 67 -23.67 6.94 -16.85
C SER A 67 -22.68 8.09 -16.91
N TYR A 68 -21.50 7.82 -17.47
CA TYR A 68 -20.52 8.86 -17.71
C TYR A 68 -21.07 9.88 -18.71
N SER A 69 -20.92 11.17 -18.38
CA SER A 69 -21.20 12.28 -19.30
C SER A 69 -20.05 13.29 -19.23
N PRO A 70 -19.80 14.06 -20.31
CA PRO A 70 -18.72 15.06 -20.29
C PRO A 70 -18.84 16.10 -19.16
N GLY A 71 -20.07 16.40 -18.71
CA GLY A 71 -20.34 17.34 -17.63
C GLY A 71 -20.19 16.75 -16.21
N LEU A 72 -20.16 15.42 -16.07
CA LEU A 72 -20.25 14.73 -14.79
C LEU A 72 -19.12 15.14 -13.82
N ILE A 73 -17.89 15.24 -14.31
CA ILE A 73 -16.73 15.64 -13.48
C ILE A 73 -16.87 17.08 -12.97
N SER A 74 -17.40 17.98 -13.80
CA SER A 74 -17.65 19.37 -13.42
C SER A 74 -18.71 19.46 -12.31
N GLU A 75 -19.78 18.68 -12.44
CA GLU A 75 -20.84 18.59 -11.42
C GLU A 75 -20.33 18.02 -10.09
N ILE A 76 -19.53 16.95 -10.14
CA ILE A 76 -18.90 16.35 -8.95
C ILE A 76 -18.00 17.37 -8.26
N SER A 77 -17.19 18.11 -9.04
CA SER A 77 -16.30 19.16 -8.52
C SER A 77 -17.09 20.28 -7.84
N LYS A 78 -18.19 20.74 -8.44
CA LYS A 78 -19.07 21.76 -7.85
C LYS A 78 -19.68 21.27 -6.52
N LYS A 79 -20.27 20.08 -6.50
CA LYS A 79 -20.83 19.47 -5.27
C LYS A 79 -19.78 19.28 -4.19
N GLY A 80 -18.55 18.90 -4.57
CA GLY A 80 -17.42 18.77 -3.65
C GLY A 80 -17.03 20.10 -2.99
N LYS A 81 -16.97 21.19 -3.77
CA LYS A 81 -16.69 22.54 -3.26
C LYS A 81 -17.79 23.01 -2.30
N GLU A 82 -19.06 22.81 -2.64
CA GLU A 82 -20.20 23.14 -1.79
C GLU A 82 -20.17 22.35 -0.46
N ALA A 83 -19.85 21.04 -0.52
CA ALA A 83 -19.72 20.21 0.66
C ALA A 83 -18.59 20.68 1.58
N ALA A 84 -17.44 21.05 1.03
CA ALA A 84 -16.30 21.59 1.79
C ALA A 84 -16.65 22.92 2.48
N LEU A 85 -17.32 23.83 1.77
CA LEU A 85 -17.80 25.09 2.33
C LEU A 85 -18.81 24.88 3.47
N SER A 86 -19.64 23.83 3.36
CA SER A 86 -20.61 23.46 4.40
C SER A 86 -20.01 22.70 5.60
N GLY A 87 -18.68 22.51 5.64
CA GLY A 87 -18.00 21.79 6.70
C GLY A 87 -18.27 20.28 6.73
N LYS A 88 -18.85 19.71 5.67
CA LYS A 88 -19.03 18.25 5.58
C LYS A 88 -17.65 17.60 5.49
N SER A 89 -17.37 16.69 6.42
CA SER A 89 -16.09 16.01 6.47
C SER A 89 -15.94 15.06 5.28
N VAL A 90 -14.77 15.11 4.64
CA VAL A 90 -14.37 14.12 3.66
C VAL A 90 -14.35 12.76 4.36
N LYS A 91 -15.01 11.75 3.75
CA LYS A 91 -15.05 10.39 4.28
C LYS A 91 -13.63 9.90 4.53
N ARG A 92 -13.42 9.19 5.64
CA ARG A 92 -12.10 8.70 6.06
C ARG A 92 -11.40 7.86 5.00
N GLU A 93 -12.18 7.09 4.24
CA GLU A 93 -11.74 6.30 3.08
C GLU A 93 -11.16 7.11 1.91
N VAL A 94 -11.41 8.42 1.85
CA VAL A 94 -10.92 9.33 0.78
C VAL A 94 -9.76 10.21 1.25
N LYS A 95 -9.49 10.27 2.56
CA LYS A 95 -8.49 11.21 3.13
C LYS A 95 -7.03 10.78 2.91
N GLY A 96 -6.76 9.53 2.52
CA GLY A 96 -5.40 8.99 2.43
C GLY A 96 -4.86 8.64 3.81
#